data_AF-A0A5C7R0I6-F1
#
_entry.id   AF-A0A5C7R0I6-F1
#
_cell.length_a   1.000
_cell.length_b   1.000
_cell.length_c   1.000
_cell.angle_alpha   90.00
_cell.angle_beta   90.00
_cell.angle_gamma   90.00
#
_symmetry.space_group_name_H-M   'P 1'
#
loop_
_entity.id
_entity.type
_entity.pdbx_description
1 polymer ?
#
loop_
_entity_poly.entity_id
_entity_poly.type
_entity_poly.pdbx_seq_one_letter_code
_entity_poly.pdbx_strand_id
1 'polypeptide(L)'
;MPNGAEVGPEFFDLVVTDPAGTHAVFCPPNNKVSAADYAIGLHASALVADGGTLQIGIGSLGDAIAQALIVRDRHGDEYRRILESISPDGIEGRELGRFDLGLYGCSEMFVNGFLKLIEAGIIRREVFGDVTLQRALNEGEIDETVTPRTLALLLRHGRIHSPLSADDVAYLKHWGVLREGVQLDGDKLVLDGTKLPNDLISEANLARIGETMLGSRLSHGIFMTGGFFLGPRDFYERLRTMPPQELAKIDMTRIDFINQLYSDNDGQAAVKRAQRRKARFMNTTMIVTLLGAACSDALESGQVVSGVGGQYNFVAMAHALPDARLLMMLRATHDNKDGLKSSIVWSYGHVTIPRHLRDIVVTEYGAADLRGQSDSEVVKRLIAVADSRFQEELIRQAKAHGKLEADYVLPERYRHNLPEMLEEKLHPWAQAGLLPDFPFGTDLTEDELHIVRALKRLKHATQHPGELLTMAIKSLWETKEAPLPYLERLGLAETHSFKDAFVKRLLANNL
;
A
#
# COMPACT_ATOMS: atom_id res chain seq x y z
N MET A 1 -13.55 9.03 14.30
CA MET A 1 -12.10 8.72 14.41
C MET A 1 -11.49 9.76 15.33
N PRO A 2 -10.60 9.37 16.26
CA PRO A 2 -9.86 10.33 17.08
C PRO A 2 -8.82 11.09 16.25
N ASN A 3 -8.03 11.95 16.90
CA ASN A 3 -6.90 12.68 16.32
C ASN A 3 -7.32 13.75 15.31
N GLY A 4 -6.64 13.86 14.16
CA GLY A 4 -6.82 14.95 13.19
C GLY A 4 -8.19 15.01 12.51
N ALA A 5 -9.00 13.96 12.63
CA ALA A 5 -10.37 13.91 12.09
C ALA A 5 -11.46 14.24 13.12
N GLU A 6 -11.10 14.39 14.40
CA GLU A 6 -12.07 14.73 15.44
C GLU A 6 -12.38 16.22 15.42
N VAL A 7 -13.67 16.57 15.38
CA VAL A 7 -14.14 17.96 15.38
C VAL A 7 -15.24 18.11 16.42
N GLY A 8 -15.27 19.26 17.09
CA GLY A 8 -16.32 19.59 18.03
C GLY A 8 -17.66 19.89 17.33
N PRO A 9 -18.79 19.86 18.05
CA PRO A 9 -20.11 20.14 17.49
C PRO A 9 -20.20 21.50 16.78
N GLU A 10 -19.42 22.49 17.22
CA GLU A 10 -19.32 23.83 16.63
C GLU A 10 -18.75 23.86 15.21
N PHE A 11 -18.15 22.77 14.74
CA PHE A 11 -17.71 22.64 13.35
C PHE A 11 -18.87 22.58 12.36
N PHE A 12 -20.05 22.10 12.80
CA PHE A 12 -21.21 21.91 11.92
C PHE A 12 -22.22 23.05 12.11
N ASP A 13 -22.63 23.68 11.01
CA ASP A 13 -23.73 24.65 11.03
C ASP A 13 -25.10 23.98 11.25
N LEU A 14 -25.27 22.76 10.71
CA LEU A 14 -26.51 21.97 10.76
C LEU A 14 -26.18 20.47 10.83
N VAL A 15 -26.99 19.72 11.59
CA VAL A 15 -26.93 18.24 11.65
C VAL A 15 -28.30 17.70 11.21
N VAL A 16 -28.31 16.89 10.16
CA VAL A 16 -29.53 16.27 9.62
C VAL A 16 -29.52 14.77 9.91
N THR A 17 -30.54 14.30 10.62
CA THR A 17 -30.76 12.88 10.91
C THR A 17 -32.04 12.43 10.23
N ASP A 18 -31.95 12.04 8.96
CA ASP A 18 -33.07 11.52 8.18
C ASP A 18 -32.81 10.06 7.77
N PRO A 19 -33.57 9.08 8.31
CA PRO A 19 -33.48 7.69 7.89
C PRO A 19 -33.70 7.49 6.38
N ALA A 20 -34.52 8.32 5.72
CA ALA A 20 -34.78 8.21 4.29
C ALA A 20 -33.59 8.64 3.42
N GLY A 21 -32.75 9.54 3.94
CA GLY A 21 -31.49 9.98 3.31
C GLY A 21 -30.26 9.19 3.75
N THR A 22 -30.42 8.18 4.61
CA THR A 22 -29.31 7.36 5.12
C THR A 22 -29.03 6.21 4.16
N HIS A 23 -27.84 6.18 3.58
CA HIS A 23 -27.40 5.12 2.67
C HIS A 23 -26.23 4.33 3.25
N ALA A 24 -26.14 3.05 2.89
CA ALA A 24 -24.98 2.24 3.23
C ALA A 24 -23.74 2.76 2.49
N VAL A 25 -22.59 2.73 3.17
CA VAL A 25 -21.29 3.07 2.56
C VAL A 25 -21.02 2.09 1.42
N PHE A 26 -20.58 2.61 0.28
CA PHE A 26 -20.12 1.77 -0.82
C PHE A 26 -18.88 0.96 -0.39
N CYS A 27 -18.98 -0.36 -0.40
CA CYS A 27 -17.92 -1.28 -0.02
C CYS A 27 -17.51 -2.09 -1.25
N PRO A 28 -16.36 -1.80 -1.90
CA PRO A 28 -15.88 -2.65 -2.99
C PRO A 28 -15.52 -4.05 -2.47
N PRO A 29 -15.92 -5.13 -3.15
CA PRO A 29 -15.56 -6.48 -2.75
C PRO A 29 -14.06 -6.74 -2.97
N ASN A 30 -13.48 -7.61 -2.15
CA ASN A 30 -12.12 -8.10 -2.38
C ASN A 30 -12.07 -8.88 -3.70
N ASN A 31 -11.08 -8.57 -4.53
CA ASN A 31 -10.87 -9.26 -5.80
C ASN A 31 -9.94 -10.45 -5.62
N LYS A 32 -10.10 -11.47 -6.49
CA LYS A 32 -9.13 -12.56 -6.58
C LYS A 32 -7.75 -11.97 -6.92
N VAL A 33 -6.73 -12.37 -6.17
CA VAL A 33 -5.33 -12.08 -6.46
C VAL A 33 -4.82 -13.08 -7.50
N SER A 34 -4.22 -12.59 -8.59
CA SER A 34 -3.62 -13.42 -9.64
C SER A 34 -2.17 -13.78 -9.31
N ALA A 35 -1.61 -14.80 -9.98
CA ALA A 35 -0.18 -15.11 -9.88
C ALA A 35 0.70 -13.90 -10.26
N ALA A 36 0.30 -13.13 -11.28
CA ALA A 36 1.00 -11.90 -11.67
C ALA A 36 1.00 -10.85 -10.53
N ASP A 37 -0.16 -10.61 -9.89
CA ASP A 37 -0.24 -9.66 -8.78
C ASP A 37 0.57 -10.15 -7.57
N TYR A 38 0.55 -11.46 -7.28
CA TYR A 38 1.39 -12.05 -6.25
C TYR A 38 2.88 -11.88 -6.52
N ALA A 39 3.33 -12.14 -7.75
CA ALA A 39 4.73 -11.97 -8.14
C ALA A 39 5.19 -10.50 -8.00
N ILE A 40 4.36 -9.55 -8.46
CA ILE A 40 4.62 -8.11 -8.26
C ILE A 40 4.69 -7.79 -6.76
N GLY A 41 3.73 -8.29 -5.96
CA GLY A 41 3.70 -8.09 -4.52
C GLY A 41 4.93 -8.67 -3.79
N LEU A 42 5.42 -9.83 -4.21
CA LEU A 42 6.64 -10.47 -3.71
C LEU A 42 7.88 -9.63 -4.06
N HIS A 43 8.04 -9.21 -5.31
CA HIS A 43 9.16 -8.35 -5.71
C HIS A 43 9.14 -6.98 -5.01
N ALA A 44 7.94 -6.40 -4.81
CA ALA A 44 7.77 -5.12 -4.13
C ALA A 44 8.02 -5.23 -2.61
N SER A 45 7.50 -6.26 -1.95
CA SER A 45 7.70 -6.49 -0.51
C SER A 45 9.17 -6.78 -0.16
N ALA A 46 9.92 -7.36 -1.09
CA ALA A 46 11.37 -7.57 -0.98
C ALA A 46 12.21 -6.27 -1.03
N LEU A 47 11.57 -5.11 -1.24
CA LEU A 47 12.22 -3.80 -1.18
C LEU A 47 11.82 -3.01 0.07
N VAL A 48 10.89 -3.51 0.90
CA VAL A 48 10.41 -2.82 2.10
C VAL A 48 11.36 -3.07 3.27
N ALA A 49 12.03 -2.03 3.75
CA ALA A 49 12.94 -2.16 4.89
C ALA A 49 12.18 -2.10 6.22
N ASP A 50 12.64 -2.87 7.21
CA ASP A 50 12.13 -2.73 8.58
C ASP A 50 12.45 -1.35 9.16
N GLY A 51 11.53 -0.86 10.00
CA GLY A 51 11.52 0.52 10.49
C GLY A 51 11.10 1.55 9.43
N GLY A 52 10.63 1.13 8.26
CA GLY A 52 10.31 1.99 7.13
C GLY A 52 8.93 2.65 7.19
N THR A 53 8.60 3.33 6.09
CA THR A 53 7.27 3.88 5.80
C THR A 53 6.68 3.21 4.57
N LEU A 54 5.41 2.85 4.65
CA LEU A 54 4.70 2.17 3.58
C LEU A 54 3.53 3.01 3.06
N GLN A 55 3.45 3.12 1.75
CA GLN A 55 2.26 3.57 1.03
C GLN A 55 1.93 2.51 -0.03
N ILE A 56 0.69 2.03 -0.02
CA ILE A 56 0.16 1.08 -1.00
C ILE A 56 -1.17 1.58 -1.56
N GLY A 57 -1.49 1.15 -2.77
CA GLY A 57 -2.77 1.42 -3.42
C GLY A 57 -3.87 0.42 -3.03
N ILE A 58 -4.93 0.39 -3.84
CA ILE A 58 -6.13 -0.44 -3.64
C ILE A 58 -6.10 -1.72 -4.47
N GLY A 59 -7.08 -2.59 -4.24
CA GLY A 59 -7.39 -3.73 -5.10
C GLY A 59 -6.45 -4.92 -4.89
N SER A 60 -6.52 -5.87 -5.81
CA SER A 60 -5.82 -7.17 -5.71
C SER A 60 -4.31 -7.02 -5.55
N LEU A 61 -3.70 -6.00 -6.14
CA LEU A 61 -2.27 -5.76 -5.98
C LEU A 61 -1.92 -5.24 -4.57
N GLY A 62 -2.73 -4.36 -4.00
CA GLY A 62 -2.57 -3.92 -2.60
C GLY A 62 -2.68 -5.10 -1.63
N ASP A 63 -3.63 -6.00 -1.89
CA ASP A 63 -3.81 -7.22 -1.10
C ASP A 63 -2.63 -8.20 -1.28
N ALA A 64 -2.12 -8.35 -2.50
CA ALA A 64 -0.93 -9.16 -2.78
C ALA A 64 0.31 -8.67 -2.04
N ILE A 65 0.53 -7.35 -1.98
CA ILE A 65 1.64 -6.74 -1.25
C ILE A 65 1.50 -7.01 0.24
N ALA A 66 0.31 -6.76 0.82
CA ALA A 66 0.07 -7.00 2.23
C ALA A 66 0.25 -8.48 2.60
N GLN A 67 -0.27 -9.40 1.78
CA GLN A 67 -0.08 -10.83 1.98
C GLN A 67 1.41 -11.23 1.87
N ALA A 68 2.14 -10.71 0.88
CA ALA A 68 3.57 -10.99 0.73
C ALA A 68 4.39 -10.51 1.93
N LEU A 69 4.05 -9.34 2.50
CA LEU A 69 4.66 -8.83 3.75
C LEU A 69 4.34 -9.74 4.95
N ILE A 70 3.12 -10.27 5.05
CA ILE A 70 2.72 -11.22 6.10
C ILE A 70 3.48 -12.54 5.96
N VAL A 71 3.58 -13.08 4.74
CA VAL A 71 4.35 -14.30 4.46
C VAL A 71 5.82 -14.08 4.80
N ARG A 72 6.40 -12.93 4.43
CA ARG A 72 7.76 -12.57 4.81
C ARG A 72 7.98 -12.56 6.32
N ASP A 73 7.06 -11.96 7.09
CA ASP A 73 7.23 -11.85 8.54
C ASP A 73 7.05 -13.19 9.27
N ARG A 74 6.11 -14.01 8.81
CA ARG A 74 5.69 -15.25 9.50
C ARG A 74 6.33 -16.52 8.96
N HIS A 75 6.72 -16.53 7.69
CA HIS A 75 7.18 -17.68 6.92
C HIS A 75 8.44 -17.32 6.11
N GLY A 76 9.46 -16.79 6.79
CA GLY A 76 10.64 -16.21 6.15
C GLY A 76 11.45 -17.18 5.29
N ASP A 77 11.48 -18.47 5.63
CA ASP A 77 12.20 -19.49 4.86
C ASP A 77 11.47 -19.80 3.55
N GLU A 78 10.15 -19.96 3.59
CA GLU A 78 9.30 -20.14 2.42
C GLU A 78 9.33 -18.90 1.53
N TYR A 79 9.22 -17.71 2.13
CA TYR A 79 9.32 -16.44 1.41
C TYR A 79 10.62 -16.32 0.59
N ARG A 80 11.76 -16.70 1.18
CA ARG A 80 13.05 -16.72 0.48
C ARG A 80 13.04 -17.67 -0.72
N ARG A 81 12.55 -18.90 -0.53
CA ARG A 81 12.44 -19.89 -1.62
C ARG A 81 11.50 -19.44 -2.74
N ILE A 82 10.38 -18.81 -2.38
CA ILE A 82 9.45 -18.21 -3.34
C ILE A 82 10.19 -17.16 -4.18
N LEU A 83 10.85 -16.19 -3.53
CA LEU A 83 11.58 -15.13 -4.23
C LEU A 83 12.72 -15.66 -5.11
N GLU A 84 13.48 -16.64 -4.65
CA GLU A 84 14.54 -17.31 -5.43
C GLU A 84 13.98 -17.95 -6.70
N SER A 85 12.79 -18.56 -6.63
CA SER A 85 12.17 -19.20 -7.79
C SER A 85 11.75 -18.21 -8.87
N ILE A 86 11.33 -17.00 -8.49
CA ILE A 86 10.82 -15.97 -9.42
C ILE A 86 11.84 -14.88 -9.77
N SER A 87 13.02 -14.84 -9.13
CA SER A 87 14.03 -13.80 -9.34
C SER A 87 15.22 -14.33 -10.14
N PRO A 88 15.30 -14.08 -11.47
CA PRO A 88 16.38 -14.60 -12.32
C PRO A 88 17.78 -14.07 -11.97
N ASP A 89 17.85 -12.94 -11.26
CA ASP A 89 19.09 -12.33 -10.77
C ASP A 89 19.43 -12.73 -9.33
N GLY A 90 18.68 -13.67 -8.75
CA GLY A 90 18.77 -14.00 -7.33
C GLY A 90 18.15 -12.93 -6.44
N ILE A 91 18.44 -13.04 -5.14
CA ILE A 91 17.81 -12.25 -4.08
C ILE A 91 18.82 -11.38 -3.30
N GLU A 92 20.01 -11.17 -3.85
CA GLU A 92 21.01 -10.29 -3.25
C GLU A 92 20.48 -8.85 -3.17
N GLY A 93 20.74 -8.18 -2.04
CA GLY A 93 20.27 -6.82 -1.78
C GLY A 93 18.77 -6.68 -1.50
N ARG A 94 18.03 -7.79 -1.37
CA ARG A 94 16.61 -7.80 -0.99
C ARG A 94 16.44 -7.78 0.52
N GLU A 95 15.32 -7.22 0.96
CA GLU A 95 14.85 -7.22 2.34
C GLU A 95 14.10 -8.54 2.61
N LEU A 96 14.73 -9.42 3.40
CA LEU A 96 14.26 -10.79 3.66
C LEU A 96 13.95 -11.06 5.14
N GLY A 97 14.35 -10.15 6.03
CA GLY A 97 14.15 -10.27 7.46
C GLY A 97 12.71 -9.93 7.89
N ARG A 98 12.40 -10.22 9.16
CA ARG A 98 11.12 -9.84 9.79
C ARG A 98 10.99 -8.33 9.96
N PHE A 99 9.81 -7.89 10.34
CA PHE A 99 9.57 -6.51 10.76
C PHE A 99 9.66 -6.42 12.28
N ASP A 100 10.85 -6.29 12.85
CA ASP A 100 11.08 -6.25 14.30
C ASP A 100 10.72 -4.88 14.90
N LEU A 101 11.08 -3.79 14.22
CA LEU A 101 10.65 -2.44 14.56
C LEU A 101 9.20 -2.20 14.10
N GLY A 102 8.81 -2.80 12.98
CA GLY A 102 7.53 -2.56 12.33
C GLY A 102 7.58 -1.40 11.33
N LEU A 103 6.45 -1.18 10.68
CA LEU A 103 6.27 -0.15 9.66
C LEU A 103 5.32 0.95 10.15
N TYR A 104 5.53 2.14 9.60
CA TYR A 104 4.58 3.27 9.68
C TYR A 104 3.79 3.31 8.36
N GLY A 105 2.47 3.22 8.42
CA GLY A 105 1.61 3.43 7.26
C GLY A 105 1.34 4.91 7.04
N CYS A 106 1.67 5.44 5.85
CA CYS A 106 1.35 6.82 5.49
C CYS A 106 0.86 6.83 4.04
N SER A 107 -0.47 6.80 3.88
CA SER A 107 -1.09 6.54 2.58
C SER A 107 -2.27 7.46 2.35
N GLU A 108 -2.51 7.86 1.10
CA GLU A 108 -3.70 8.63 0.74
C GLU A 108 -4.97 7.87 1.15
N MET A 109 -4.94 6.55 0.92
CA MET A 109 -6.03 5.62 1.22
C MET A 109 -5.63 4.66 2.33
N PHE A 110 -6.46 4.58 3.37
CA PHE A 110 -6.45 3.47 4.32
C PHE A 110 -7.31 2.35 3.72
N VAL A 111 -6.62 1.37 3.15
CA VAL A 111 -7.20 0.19 2.49
C VAL A 111 -7.20 -1.05 3.38
N ASN A 112 -7.96 -2.08 2.99
CA ASN A 112 -8.04 -3.35 3.74
C ASN A 112 -6.66 -3.97 4.03
N GLY A 113 -5.74 -3.94 3.06
CA GLY A 113 -4.36 -4.41 3.25
C GLY A 113 -3.66 -3.79 4.46
N PHE A 114 -3.84 -2.50 4.75
CA PHE A 114 -3.27 -1.86 5.95
C PHE A 114 -3.90 -2.38 7.23
N LEU A 115 -5.23 -2.59 7.25
CA LEU A 115 -5.92 -3.13 8.42
C LEU A 115 -5.38 -4.53 8.73
N LYS A 116 -5.20 -5.35 7.70
CA LYS A 116 -4.65 -6.71 7.84
C LYS A 116 -3.18 -6.70 8.27
N LEU A 117 -2.40 -5.71 7.85
CA LEU A 117 -1.04 -5.51 8.35
C LEU A 117 -0.99 -5.03 9.80
N ILE A 118 -1.95 -4.21 10.26
CA ILE A 118 -2.11 -3.83 11.67
C ILE A 118 -2.47 -5.08 12.49
N GLU A 119 -3.46 -5.86 12.06
CA GLU A 119 -3.86 -7.12 12.70
C GLU A 119 -2.73 -8.15 12.72
N ALA A 120 -1.86 -8.12 11.71
CA ALA A 120 -0.66 -8.95 11.68
C ALA A 120 0.48 -8.44 12.58
N GLY A 121 0.34 -7.26 13.17
CA GLY A 121 1.33 -6.58 13.99
C GLY A 121 2.43 -5.91 13.17
N ILE A 122 2.39 -5.87 11.85
CA ILE A 122 3.47 -5.32 11.01
C ILE A 122 3.43 -3.79 10.99
N ILE A 123 2.24 -3.19 10.89
CA ILE A 123 2.06 -1.73 11.01
C ILE A 123 1.89 -1.42 12.50
N ARG A 124 3.01 -1.06 13.13
CA ARG A 124 3.09 -0.78 14.57
C ARG A 124 4.15 0.25 14.96
N ARG A 125 4.96 0.72 14.01
CA ARG A 125 6.00 1.71 14.30
C ARG A 125 5.36 3.06 14.51
N GLU A 126 5.42 3.55 15.74
CA GLU A 126 4.86 4.84 16.08
C GLU A 126 5.75 5.98 15.56
N VAL A 127 5.08 7.04 15.10
CA VAL A 127 5.67 8.32 14.76
C VAL A 127 5.00 9.43 15.56
N PHE A 128 5.77 10.45 15.90
CA PHE A 128 5.37 11.53 16.79
C PHE A 128 5.32 12.86 16.02
N GLY A 129 4.33 13.68 16.35
CA GLY A 129 4.06 14.97 15.70
C GLY A 129 5.00 16.11 16.09
N ASP A 130 6.09 15.82 16.82
CA ASP A 130 7.11 16.79 17.22
C ASP A 130 8.46 16.43 16.59
N VAL A 131 9.09 17.40 15.93
CA VAL A 131 10.33 17.18 15.16
C VAL A 131 11.51 16.80 16.06
N THR A 132 11.57 17.33 17.28
CA THR A 132 12.69 17.07 18.21
C THR A 132 12.58 15.65 18.73
N LEU A 133 11.39 15.26 19.21
CA LEU A 133 11.13 13.88 19.65
C LEU A 133 11.34 12.88 18.52
N GLN A 134 10.77 13.14 17.34
CA GLN A 134 10.88 12.22 16.21
C GLN A 134 12.32 12.02 15.75
N ARG A 135 13.13 13.09 15.71
CA ARG A 135 14.55 12.98 15.35
C ARG A 135 15.34 12.21 16.40
N ALA A 136 15.12 12.50 17.68
CA ALA A 136 15.80 11.79 18.77
C ALA A 136 15.50 10.29 18.76
N LEU A 137 14.25 9.89 18.47
CA LEU A 137 13.86 8.49 18.28
C LEU A 137 14.54 7.85 17.06
N ASN A 138 14.58 8.57 15.93
CA ASN A 138 15.23 8.07 14.72
C ASN A 138 16.75 7.87 14.89
N GLU A 139 17.38 8.72 15.70
CA GLU A 139 18.82 8.72 15.97
C GLU A 139 19.21 7.76 17.11
N GLY A 140 18.22 7.13 17.78
CA GLY A 140 18.45 6.22 18.90
C GLY A 140 18.94 6.93 20.17
N GLU A 141 18.75 8.24 20.25
CA GLU A 141 19.11 9.02 21.44
C GLU A 141 18.15 8.77 22.61
N ILE A 142 16.89 8.48 22.29
CA ILE A 142 15.88 7.98 23.21
C ILE A 142 15.12 6.86 22.51
N ASP A 143 14.44 6.03 23.29
CA ASP A 143 13.36 5.17 22.82
C ASP A 143 12.01 5.73 23.29
N GLU A 144 10.94 4.96 23.11
CA GLU A 144 9.62 5.36 23.58
C GLU A 144 9.47 5.29 25.10
N THR A 145 10.40 4.65 25.83
CA THR A 145 10.39 4.62 27.29
C THR A 145 10.87 5.96 27.83
N VAL A 146 10.06 6.55 28.70
CA VAL A 146 10.35 7.86 29.28
C VAL A 146 11.32 7.69 30.45
N THR A 147 12.43 8.42 30.40
CA THR A 147 13.47 8.44 31.45
C THR A 147 13.96 9.87 31.69
N PRO A 148 14.77 10.14 32.75
CA PRO A 148 15.40 11.45 32.92
C PRO A 148 16.21 11.91 31.71
N ARG A 149 16.73 10.96 30.91
CA ARG A 149 17.42 11.25 29.65
C ARG A 149 16.51 11.96 28.64
N THR A 150 15.22 11.63 28.61
CA THR A 150 14.22 12.28 27.74
C THR A 150 14.11 13.78 28.06
N LEU A 151 14.02 14.15 29.34
CA LEU A 151 13.99 15.56 29.77
C LEU A 151 15.31 16.28 29.44
N ALA A 152 16.44 15.65 29.75
CA ALA A 152 17.76 16.23 29.46
C ALA A 152 17.95 16.47 27.95
N LEU A 153 17.48 15.55 27.11
CA LEU A 153 17.50 15.70 25.65
C LEU A 153 16.65 16.88 25.22
N LEU A 154 15.39 16.94 25.64
CA LEU A 154 14.48 18.02 25.27
C LEU A 154 15.01 19.40 25.69
N LEU A 155 15.63 19.49 26.87
CA LEU A 155 16.28 20.71 27.35
C LEU A 155 17.49 21.08 26.49
N ARG A 156 18.37 20.11 26.18
CA ARG A 156 19.58 20.33 25.37
C ARG A 156 19.25 20.82 23.95
N HIS A 157 18.14 20.35 23.38
CA HIS A 157 17.65 20.81 22.07
C HIS A 157 16.80 22.09 22.16
N GLY A 158 16.63 22.67 23.35
CA GLY A 158 15.85 23.90 23.56
C GLY A 158 14.35 23.72 23.32
N ARG A 159 13.85 22.48 23.33
CA ARG A 159 12.41 22.21 23.15
C ARG A 159 11.62 22.52 24.42
N ILE A 160 12.25 22.39 25.56
CA ILE A 160 11.72 22.81 26.87
C ILE A 160 12.75 23.70 27.56
N HIS A 161 12.32 24.42 28.59
CA HIS A 161 13.16 25.35 29.34
C HIS A 161 13.43 24.89 30.77
N SER A 162 14.39 25.53 31.42
CA SER A 162 14.62 25.41 32.86
C SER A 162 14.85 26.82 33.44
N PRO A 163 14.02 27.28 34.38
CA PRO A 163 12.86 26.60 34.96
C PRO A 163 11.75 26.34 33.93
N LEU A 164 10.96 25.28 34.13
CA LEU A 164 9.86 24.91 33.22
C LEU A 164 8.73 25.94 33.26
N SER A 165 8.30 26.39 32.08
CA SER A 165 7.09 27.19 31.91
C SER A 165 5.81 26.33 31.95
N ALA A 166 4.65 26.98 32.04
CA ALA A 166 3.36 26.28 31.95
C ALA A 166 3.20 25.55 30.60
N ASP A 167 3.70 26.16 29.51
CA ASP A 167 3.69 25.56 28.18
C ASP A 167 4.61 24.34 28.09
N ASP A 168 5.78 24.37 28.75
CA ASP A 168 6.67 23.21 28.83
C ASP A 168 6.01 22.05 29.59
N VAL A 169 5.35 22.34 30.72
CA VAL A 169 4.62 21.32 31.49
C VAL A 169 3.46 20.73 30.68
N ALA A 170 2.68 21.58 29.98
CA ALA A 170 1.62 21.13 29.11
C ALA A 170 2.15 20.25 27.96
N TYR A 171 3.26 20.64 27.33
CA TYR A 171 3.94 19.85 26.31
C TYR A 171 4.42 18.50 26.84
N LEU A 172 5.10 18.49 27.99
CA LEU A 172 5.63 17.27 28.60
C LEU A 172 4.52 16.31 29.01
N LYS A 173 3.40 16.82 29.51
CA LYS A 173 2.20 16.02 29.79
C LYS A 173 1.58 15.47 28.51
N HIS A 174 1.43 16.31 27.48
CA HIS A 174 0.86 15.91 26.20
C HIS A 174 1.63 14.72 25.61
N TRP A 175 2.96 14.73 25.62
CA TRP A 175 3.77 13.61 25.13
C TRP A 175 3.99 12.48 26.14
N GLY A 176 3.33 12.52 27.30
CA GLY A 176 3.45 11.47 28.33
C GLY A 176 4.80 11.43 29.02
N VAL A 177 5.63 12.47 28.86
CA VAL A 177 6.92 12.61 29.55
C VAL A 177 6.68 12.88 31.03
N LEU A 178 5.77 13.80 31.37
CA LEU A 178 5.26 13.98 32.73
C LEU A 178 3.93 13.25 32.90
N ARG A 179 3.67 12.74 34.11
CA ARG A 179 2.36 12.16 34.46
C ARG A 179 1.26 13.22 34.35
N GLU A 180 0.07 12.78 33.96
CA GLU A 180 -1.07 13.69 33.75
C GLU A 180 -1.44 14.51 35.01
N GLY A 181 -1.19 13.98 36.21
CA GLY A 181 -1.45 14.68 37.48
C GLY A 181 -0.45 15.79 37.84
N VAL A 182 0.67 15.94 37.11
CA VAL A 182 1.69 16.94 37.44
C VAL A 182 1.16 18.34 37.17
N GLN A 183 1.30 19.24 38.14
CA GLN A 183 0.88 20.65 38.05
C GLN A 183 2.04 21.58 38.35
N LEU A 184 1.99 22.79 37.77
CA LEU A 184 2.92 23.87 38.08
C LEU A 184 2.29 24.80 39.12
N ASP A 185 2.92 24.94 40.29
CA ASP A 185 2.53 25.80 41.42
C ASP A 185 3.71 26.73 41.74
N GLY A 186 3.70 27.93 41.15
CA GLY A 186 4.82 28.88 41.25
C GLY A 186 6.09 28.33 40.59
N ASP A 187 7.14 28.14 41.40
CA ASP A 187 8.44 27.58 41.00
C ASP A 187 8.55 26.06 41.21
N LYS A 188 7.41 25.38 41.44
CA LYS A 188 7.40 23.95 41.81
C LYS A 188 6.49 23.12 40.92
N LEU A 189 6.96 21.93 40.60
CA LEU A 189 6.13 20.83 40.13
C LEU A 189 5.49 20.12 41.31
N VAL A 190 4.19 19.83 41.20
CA VAL A 190 3.39 19.20 42.25
C VAL A 190 2.69 17.95 41.72
N LEU A 191 2.83 16.85 42.44
CA LEU A 191 2.11 15.59 42.18
C LEU A 191 1.90 14.84 43.50
N ASP A 192 0.67 14.44 43.81
CA ASP A 192 0.31 13.62 44.98
C ASP A 192 0.92 14.12 46.31
N GLY A 193 0.95 15.45 46.51
CA GLY A 193 1.52 16.09 47.69
C GLY A 193 3.05 16.27 47.67
N THR A 194 3.76 15.64 46.72
CA THR A 194 5.18 15.88 46.48
C THR A 194 5.36 17.21 45.77
N LYS A 195 6.24 18.08 46.29
CA LYS A 195 6.63 19.35 45.67
C LYS A 195 8.12 19.36 45.36
N LEU A 196 8.48 19.52 44.09
CA LEU A 196 9.87 19.62 43.62
C LEU A 196 10.07 20.94 42.88
N PRO A 197 11.24 21.59 42.96
CA PRO A 197 11.58 22.69 42.06
C PRO A 197 11.33 22.33 40.58
N ASN A 198 10.91 23.29 39.76
CA ASN A 198 10.72 23.09 38.32
C ASN A 198 12.01 23.33 37.49
N ASP A 199 13.18 23.37 38.13
CA ASP A 199 14.48 23.43 37.47
C ASP A 199 14.94 22.03 37.02
N LEU A 200 15.51 21.94 35.83
CA LEU A 200 16.04 20.68 35.28
C LEU A 200 17.58 20.67 35.23
N ILE A 201 18.23 21.74 35.70
CA ILE A 201 19.70 21.88 35.67
C ILE A 201 20.34 21.14 36.84
N SER A 202 19.69 21.12 38.01
CA SER A 202 20.17 20.34 39.16
C SER A 202 20.01 18.85 38.90
N GLU A 203 21.12 18.11 38.77
CA GLU A 203 21.10 16.65 38.60
C GLU A 203 20.30 15.94 39.70
N ALA A 204 20.44 16.41 40.94
CA ALA A 204 19.69 15.86 42.08
C ALA A 204 18.18 16.12 41.95
N ASN A 205 17.77 17.28 41.42
CA ASN A 205 16.36 17.57 41.20
C ASN A 205 15.79 16.76 40.02
N LEU A 206 16.54 16.69 38.91
CA LEU A 206 16.16 15.91 37.73
C LEU A 206 15.98 14.42 38.07
N ALA A 207 16.86 13.85 38.91
CA ALA A 207 16.72 12.48 39.38
C ALA A 207 15.42 12.26 40.18
N ARG A 208 15.08 13.19 41.09
CA ARG A 208 13.84 13.13 41.88
C ARG A 208 12.58 13.29 41.04
N ILE A 209 12.60 14.19 40.05
CA ILE A 209 11.53 14.29 39.04
C ILE A 209 11.41 12.97 38.28
N GLY A 210 12.55 12.38 37.93
CA GLY A 210 12.69 11.06 37.33
C GLY A 210 11.93 9.95 38.05
N GLU A 211 12.12 9.87 39.36
CA GLU A 211 11.55 8.82 40.21
C GLU A 211 10.06 9.01 40.48
N THR A 212 9.56 10.25 40.50
CA THR A 212 8.24 10.56 41.06
C THR A 212 7.23 11.09 40.04
N MET A 213 7.68 11.83 39.02
CA MET A 213 6.80 12.64 38.17
C MET A 213 6.79 12.23 36.69
N LEU A 214 7.71 11.38 36.24
CA LEU A 214 7.74 10.91 34.86
C LEU A 214 6.63 9.90 34.55
N GLY A 215 6.11 9.97 33.32
CA GLY A 215 5.33 8.88 32.72
C GLY A 215 6.20 7.67 32.39
N SER A 216 5.59 6.57 31.97
CA SER A 216 6.30 5.32 31.64
C SER A 216 6.70 5.21 30.17
N ARG A 217 5.92 5.80 29.26
CA ARG A 217 6.12 5.75 27.81
C ARG A 217 5.60 7.04 27.17
N LEU A 218 6.21 7.43 26.06
CA LEU A 218 5.69 8.49 25.21
C LEU A 218 4.25 8.16 24.78
N SER A 219 3.40 9.19 24.71
CA SER A 219 2.00 9.08 24.28
C SER A 219 1.78 9.79 22.92
N HIS A 220 0.60 9.62 22.34
CA HIS A 220 0.20 10.23 21.05
C HIS A 220 1.08 9.86 19.84
N GLY A 221 1.82 8.75 19.92
CA GLY A 221 2.44 8.17 18.73
C GLY A 221 1.40 7.52 17.81
N ILE A 222 1.61 7.65 16.49
CA ILE A 222 0.71 7.21 15.43
C ILE A 222 1.43 6.18 14.56
N PHE A 223 0.81 5.04 14.24
CA PHE A 223 1.40 4.06 13.32
C PHE A 223 0.73 4.04 11.94
N MET A 224 -0.42 4.70 11.78
CA MET A 224 -1.13 4.78 10.50
C MET A 224 -1.73 6.16 10.30
N THR A 225 -1.33 6.81 9.22
CA THR A 225 -1.91 8.07 8.76
C THR A 225 -2.58 7.87 7.40
N GLY A 226 -3.86 8.23 7.32
CA GLY A 226 -4.72 8.03 6.16
C GLY A 226 -5.51 9.27 5.78
N GLY A 227 -5.86 9.42 4.50
CA GLY A 227 -6.69 10.52 4.01
C GLY A 227 -8.17 10.15 3.96
N PHE A 228 -8.47 8.96 3.49
CA PHE A 228 -9.82 8.39 3.50
C PHE A 228 -9.79 6.86 3.53
N PHE A 229 -10.95 6.28 3.86
CA PHE A 229 -11.14 4.84 3.97
C PHE A 229 -11.68 4.23 2.68
N LEU A 230 -11.16 3.07 2.29
CA LEU A 230 -11.78 2.23 1.27
C LEU A 230 -11.58 0.75 1.58
N GLY A 231 -12.66 0.00 1.70
CA GLY A 231 -12.56 -1.44 1.93
C GLY A 231 -13.88 -2.19 1.81
N PRO A 232 -13.84 -3.52 1.98
CA PRO A 232 -15.02 -4.37 2.08
C PRO A 232 -15.85 -4.06 3.35
N ARG A 233 -16.99 -4.73 3.50
CA ARG A 233 -17.90 -4.44 4.63
C ARG A 233 -17.27 -4.74 5.99
N ASP A 234 -16.54 -5.85 6.11
CA ASP A 234 -15.87 -6.28 7.33
C ASP A 234 -14.76 -5.31 7.76
N PHE A 235 -14.09 -4.64 6.82
CA PHE A 235 -13.14 -3.57 7.10
C PHE A 235 -13.78 -2.42 7.89
N TYR A 236 -14.93 -1.92 7.46
CA TYR A 236 -15.63 -0.84 8.18
C TYR A 236 -16.16 -1.31 9.53
N GLU A 237 -16.63 -2.55 9.63
CA GLU A 237 -17.10 -3.11 10.89
C GLU A 237 -15.96 -3.26 11.90
N ARG A 238 -14.79 -3.71 11.45
CA ARG A 238 -13.60 -3.79 12.28
C ARG A 238 -13.16 -2.41 12.78
N LEU A 239 -13.23 -1.37 11.96
CA LEU A 239 -12.93 0.01 12.39
C LEU A 239 -13.89 0.49 13.49
N ARG A 240 -15.19 0.17 13.40
CA ARG A 240 -16.19 0.55 14.43
C ARG A 240 -15.97 -0.17 15.76
N THR A 241 -15.55 -1.43 15.69
CA THR A 241 -15.36 -2.31 16.85
C THR A 241 -13.93 -2.28 17.39
N MET A 242 -13.05 -1.47 16.81
CA MET A 242 -11.66 -1.37 17.21
C MET A 242 -11.51 -0.77 18.61
N PRO A 243 -10.68 -1.35 19.49
CA PRO A 243 -10.46 -0.80 20.83
C PRO A 243 -9.98 0.66 20.76
N PRO A 244 -10.48 1.56 21.64
CA PRO A 244 -10.14 2.99 21.58
C PRO A 244 -8.64 3.27 21.58
N GLN A 245 -7.85 2.46 22.31
CA GLN A 245 -6.39 2.58 22.35
C GLN A 245 -5.69 2.25 21.03
N GLU A 246 -6.26 1.34 20.21
CA GLU A 246 -5.75 1.05 18.86
C GLU A 246 -6.21 2.14 17.87
N LEU A 247 -7.47 2.57 17.98
CA LEU A 247 -8.00 3.67 17.17
C LEU A 247 -7.21 4.97 17.37
N ALA A 248 -6.76 5.24 18.60
CA ALA A 248 -5.94 6.41 18.92
C ALA A 248 -4.58 6.42 18.19
N LYS A 249 -4.12 5.28 17.66
CA LYS A 249 -2.87 5.16 16.89
C LYS A 249 -3.07 5.35 15.38
N ILE A 250 -4.31 5.59 14.95
CA ILE A 250 -4.69 5.88 13.57
C ILE A 250 -5.06 7.37 13.48
N ASP A 251 -4.35 8.10 12.63
CA ASP A 251 -4.65 9.51 12.34
C ASP A 251 -5.24 9.65 10.94
N MET A 252 -6.54 9.93 10.87
CA MET A 252 -7.18 10.30 9.61
C MET A 252 -7.09 11.82 9.47
N THR A 253 -6.49 12.30 8.40
CA THR A 253 -6.13 13.73 8.28
C THR A 253 -6.24 14.22 6.83
N ARG A 254 -5.95 15.51 6.63
CA ARG A 254 -6.01 16.16 5.33
C ARG A 254 -5.04 15.54 4.33
N ILE A 255 -5.46 15.49 3.06
CA ILE A 255 -4.67 14.93 1.96
C ILE A 255 -3.34 15.67 1.76
N ASP A 256 -3.28 16.98 2.04
CA ASP A 256 -2.05 17.75 1.93
C ASP A 256 -0.97 17.33 2.95
N PHE A 257 -1.35 16.85 4.13
CA PHE A 257 -0.39 16.29 5.07
C PHE A 257 0.33 15.07 4.48
N ILE A 258 -0.43 14.24 3.75
CA ILE A 258 0.00 12.95 3.22
C ILE A 258 0.74 13.13 1.89
N ASN A 259 0.15 13.88 0.96
CA ASN A 259 0.60 14.03 -0.42
C ASN A 259 1.56 15.20 -0.61
N GLN A 260 1.83 16.02 0.40
CA GLN A 260 2.80 17.10 0.28
C GLN A 260 3.90 17.00 1.32
N LEU A 261 5.13 16.87 0.85
CA LEU A 261 6.32 16.95 1.69
C LEU A 261 6.69 18.39 2.03
N TYR A 262 6.48 19.30 1.08
CA TYR A 262 6.69 20.73 1.24
C TYR A 262 5.44 21.37 1.85
N SER A 263 5.64 22.34 2.73
CA SER A 263 4.57 23.10 3.37
C SER A 263 5.12 24.48 3.70
N ASP A 264 4.27 25.51 3.66
CA ASP A 264 4.63 26.86 4.11
C ASP A 264 4.92 26.90 5.63
N ASN A 265 4.56 25.84 6.35
CA ASN A 265 4.95 25.63 7.73
C ASN A 265 6.19 24.73 7.79
N ASP A 266 7.36 25.35 7.98
CA ASP A 266 8.67 24.66 8.07
C ASP A 266 8.69 23.54 9.11
N GLY A 267 7.96 23.70 10.22
CA GLY A 267 7.83 22.69 11.26
C GLY A 267 7.12 21.42 10.76
N GLN A 268 6.03 21.58 10.02
CA GLN A 268 5.31 20.43 9.45
C GLN A 268 6.15 19.71 8.39
N ALA A 269 6.84 20.45 7.51
CA ALA A 269 7.72 19.84 6.50
C ALA A 269 8.85 19.03 7.17
N ALA A 270 9.43 19.53 8.26
CA ALA A 270 10.48 18.85 9.01
C ALA A 270 9.98 17.56 9.69
N VAL A 271 8.81 17.60 10.33
CA VAL A 271 8.16 16.40 10.93
C VAL A 271 7.89 15.36 9.85
N LYS A 272 7.22 15.76 8.76
CA LYS A 272 6.91 14.90 7.61
C LYS A 272 8.14 14.17 7.04
N ARG A 273 9.29 14.84 6.99
CA ARG A 273 10.57 14.24 6.57
C ARG A 273 11.14 13.29 7.61
N ALA A 274 11.07 13.66 8.89
CA ALA A 274 11.57 12.83 9.98
C ALA A 274 10.76 11.53 10.14
N GLN A 275 9.45 11.56 9.93
CA GLN A 275 8.58 10.38 10.07
C GLN A 275 8.76 9.37 8.91
N ARG A 276 8.97 9.86 7.69
CA ARG A 276 8.99 9.06 6.44
C ARG A 276 10.38 8.50 6.11
N ARG A 277 10.90 7.66 7.00
CA ARG A 277 12.18 6.95 6.85
C ARG A 277 12.02 5.74 5.93
N LYS A 278 13.05 5.46 5.14
CA LYS A 278 13.15 4.29 4.23
C LYS A 278 11.88 4.05 3.42
N ALA A 279 11.21 5.12 2.98
CA ALA A 279 9.85 5.03 2.50
C ALA A 279 9.75 4.22 1.19
N ARG A 280 8.70 3.42 1.06
CA ARG A 280 8.32 2.74 -0.19
C ARG A 280 6.96 3.22 -0.61
N PHE A 281 6.96 4.00 -1.68
CA PHE A 281 5.75 4.53 -2.30
C PHE A 281 5.37 3.64 -3.48
N MET A 282 4.35 2.82 -3.31
CA MET A 282 3.96 1.81 -4.29
C MET A 282 2.75 2.29 -5.09
N ASN A 283 2.96 2.51 -6.39
CA ASN A 283 1.98 3.06 -7.29
C ASN A 283 1.76 2.13 -8.48
N THR A 284 0.52 2.00 -8.94
CA THR A 284 0.18 1.26 -10.15
C THR A 284 0.15 2.17 -11.36
N THR A 285 0.54 1.66 -12.52
CA THR A 285 0.39 2.35 -13.80
C THR A 285 -0.13 1.42 -14.89
N MET A 286 -0.68 2.01 -15.96
CA MET A 286 -1.19 1.23 -17.08
C MET A 286 -0.09 0.88 -18.07
N ILE A 287 0.79 1.85 -18.37
CA ILE A 287 1.81 1.76 -19.41
C ILE A 287 3.13 2.35 -18.92
N VAL A 288 4.24 1.69 -19.26
CA VAL A 288 5.59 2.24 -19.12
C VAL A 288 6.28 2.27 -20.49
N THR A 289 6.91 3.38 -20.85
CA THR A 289 7.73 3.45 -22.07
C THR A 289 9.12 2.87 -21.81
N LEU A 290 9.81 2.41 -22.86
CA LEU A 290 11.20 1.91 -22.77
C LEU A 290 12.21 2.99 -22.34
N LEU A 291 11.81 4.26 -22.34
CA LEU A 291 12.61 5.35 -21.77
C LEU A 291 12.27 5.62 -20.28
N GLY A 292 11.29 4.92 -19.71
CA GLY A 292 10.92 4.97 -18.30
C GLY A 292 9.86 6.03 -17.94
N ALA A 293 9.12 6.56 -18.91
CA ALA A 293 7.93 7.39 -18.60
C ALA A 293 6.73 6.47 -18.30
N ALA A 294 5.84 6.89 -17.41
CA ALA A 294 4.64 6.12 -17.06
C ALA A 294 3.35 6.88 -17.43
N CYS A 295 2.31 6.14 -17.81
CA CYS A 295 0.97 6.65 -18.06
C CYS A 295 -0.09 5.86 -17.30
N SER A 296 -0.89 6.56 -16.50
CA SER A 296 -1.80 5.99 -15.51
C SER A 296 -3.24 6.50 -15.63
N ASP A 297 -3.50 7.52 -16.44
CA ASP A 297 -4.77 8.26 -16.42
C ASP A 297 -5.49 8.35 -17.77
N ALA A 298 -4.81 8.13 -18.91
CA ALA A 298 -5.42 8.26 -20.23
C ALA A 298 -4.90 7.27 -21.28
N LEU A 299 -5.73 7.02 -22.30
CA LEU A 299 -5.35 6.29 -23.51
C LEU A 299 -4.56 7.19 -24.47
N GLU A 300 -3.88 6.61 -25.47
CA GLU A 300 -3.18 7.40 -26.52
C GLU A 300 -4.11 8.35 -27.28
N SER A 301 -5.40 8.03 -27.33
CA SER A 301 -6.44 8.88 -27.93
C SER A 301 -6.75 10.14 -27.11
N GLY A 302 -6.15 10.30 -25.92
CA GLY A 302 -6.49 11.34 -24.95
C GLY A 302 -7.76 11.02 -24.13
N GLN A 303 -8.38 9.86 -24.33
CA GLN A 303 -9.51 9.44 -23.52
C GLN A 303 -9.07 9.17 -22.08
N VAL A 304 -9.62 9.93 -21.13
CA VAL A 304 -9.38 9.76 -19.71
C VAL A 304 -10.01 8.44 -19.23
N VAL A 305 -9.21 7.64 -18.53
CA VAL A 305 -9.58 6.37 -17.91
C VAL A 305 -9.79 6.54 -16.41
N SER A 306 -8.94 7.33 -15.76
CA SER A 306 -8.99 7.60 -14.32
C SER A 306 -8.34 8.95 -14.00
N GLY A 307 -8.57 9.49 -12.81
CA GLY A 307 -7.79 10.63 -12.31
C GLY A 307 -6.37 10.22 -11.92
N VAL A 308 -5.42 11.17 -11.98
CA VAL A 308 -4.02 10.94 -11.56
C VAL A 308 -3.89 10.71 -10.04
N GLY A 309 -4.75 11.35 -9.24
CA GLY A 309 -4.68 11.31 -7.78
C GLY A 309 -3.34 11.81 -7.24
N GLY A 310 -2.90 11.27 -6.11
CA GLY A 310 -1.60 11.57 -5.49
C GLY A 310 -0.37 10.91 -6.14
N GLN A 311 -0.50 10.22 -7.28
CA GLN A 311 0.63 9.45 -7.85
C GLN A 311 1.87 10.32 -8.07
N TYR A 312 1.72 11.48 -8.72
CA TYR A 312 2.81 12.42 -8.94
C TYR A 312 3.45 12.88 -7.62
N ASN A 313 2.61 13.11 -6.60
CA ASN A 313 3.08 13.55 -5.29
C ASN A 313 4.02 12.53 -4.64
N PHE A 314 3.62 11.26 -4.60
CA PHE A 314 4.43 10.18 -4.05
C PHE A 314 5.73 9.96 -4.86
N VAL A 315 5.66 10.08 -6.19
CA VAL A 315 6.85 10.08 -7.06
C VAL A 315 7.80 11.21 -6.66
N ALA A 316 7.32 12.45 -6.58
CA ALA A 316 8.15 13.59 -6.21
C ALA A 316 8.76 13.44 -4.81
N MET A 317 8.00 12.92 -3.84
CA MET A 317 8.49 12.63 -2.49
C MET A 317 9.59 11.56 -2.46
N ALA A 318 9.48 10.51 -3.28
CA ALA A 318 10.52 9.49 -3.40
C ALA A 318 11.87 10.05 -3.87
N HIS A 319 11.85 11.09 -4.72
CA HIS A 319 13.07 11.75 -5.17
C HIS A 319 13.61 12.76 -4.15
N ALA A 320 12.74 13.36 -3.35
CA ALA A 320 13.08 14.39 -2.36
C ALA A 320 13.53 13.85 -0.99
N LEU A 321 13.24 12.59 -0.68
CA LEU A 321 13.67 11.89 0.53
C LEU A 321 14.88 11.00 0.22
N PRO A 322 15.96 11.03 1.02
CA PRO A 322 17.23 10.41 0.67
C PRO A 322 17.19 8.86 0.64
N ASP A 323 16.34 8.25 1.45
CA ASP A 323 16.21 6.80 1.62
C ASP A 323 14.87 6.24 1.10
N ALA A 324 14.07 7.08 0.44
CA ALA A 324 12.80 6.69 -0.15
C ALA A 324 12.98 6.18 -1.58
N ARG A 325 12.09 5.28 -1.99
CA ARG A 325 12.01 4.75 -3.36
C ARG A 325 10.56 4.73 -3.83
N LEU A 326 10.36 5.07 -5.09
CA LEU A 326 9.13 4.84 -5.82
C LEU A 326 9.20 3.46 -6.47
N LEU A 327 8.15 2.67 -6.26
CA LEU A 327 7.92 1.40 -6.93
C LEU A 327 6.72 1.59 -7.85
N MET A 328 7.00 1.73 -9.15
CA MET A 328 6.01 1.82 -10.21
C MET A 328 5.67 0.43 -10.70
N MET A 329 4.44 -0.01 -10.48
CA MET A 329 4.02 -1.40 -10.67
C MET A 329 3.03 -1.51 -11.82
N LEU A 330 3.19 -2.54 -12.63
CA LEU A 330 2.26 -2.89 -13.70
C LEU A 330 2.40 -4.37 -14.06
N ARG A 331 1.32 -4.97 -14.54
CA ARG A 331 1.41 -6.25 -15.25
C ARG A 331 2.11 -6.02 -16.58
N ALA A 332 3.03 -6.90 -16.96
CA ALA A 332 3.82 -6.77 -18.18
C ALA A 332 2.96 -6.77 -19.45
N THR A 333 1.74 -7.30 -19.37
CA THR A 333 0.77 -7.34 -20.46
C THR A 333 -0.63 -6.94 -19.99
N HIS A 334 -1.48 -6.56 -20.95
CA HIS A 334 -2.91 -6.34 -20.75
C HIS A 334 -3.68 -6.72 -22.01
N ASP A 335 -4.94 -7.10 -21.86
CA ASP A 335 -5.85 -7.34 -22.97
C ASP A 335 -6.57 -6.05 -23.37
N ASN A 336 -6.74 -5.87 -24.68
CA ASN A 336 -7.67 -4.88 -25.22
C ASN A 336 -8.50 -5.49 -26.36
N LYS A 337 -9.32 -4.68 -27.02
CA LYS A 337 -10.18 -5.11 -28.14
C LYS A 337 -9.41 -5.76 -29.31
N ASP A 338 -8.12 -5.45 -29.44
CA ASP A 338 -7.22 -5.93 -30.50
C ASP A 338 -6.32 -7.08 -29.99
N GLY A 339 -6.69 -7.70 -28.86
CA GLY A 339 -6.01 -8.82 -28.23
C GLY A 339 -4.97 -8.40 -27.17
N LEU A 340 -4.11 -9.34 -26.84
CA LEU A 340 -3.03 -9.17 -25.87
C LEU A 340 -2.02 -8.12 -26.34
N LYS A 341 -1.67 -7.19 -25.47
CA LYS A 341 -0.64 -6.16 -25.70
C LYS A 341 0.39 -6.14 -24.57
N SER A 342 1.59 -5.68 -24.89
CA SER A 342 2.58 -5.31 -23.89
C SER A 342 2.16 -4.03 -23.17
N SER A 343 2.35 -3.99 -21.87
CA SER A 343 2.23 -2.77 -21.06
C SER A 343 3.56 -2.00 -21.00
N ILE A 344 4.66 -2.61 -21.42
CA ILE A 344 5.94 -1.94 -21.69
C ILE A 344 6.03 -1.68 -23.19
N VAL A 345 6.10 -0.41 -23.59
CA VAL A 345 6.03 0.02 -25.00
C VAL A 345 7.22 0.89 -25.37
N TRP A 346 7.54 1.05 -26.65
CA TRP A 346 8.60 1.99 -27.05
C TRP A 346 8.22 3.45 -26.74
N SER A 347 7.01 3.86 -27.14
CA SER A 347 6.48 5.21 -26.97
C SER A 347 4.99 5.14 -26.69
N TYR A 348 4.46 6.17 -26.02
CA TYR A 348 3.03 6.28 -25.75
C TYR A 348 2.58 7.74 -25.90
N GLY A 349 1.38 7.95 -26.45
CA GLY A 349 0.83 9.28 -26.76
C GLY A 349 0.44 10.15 -25.55
N HIS A 350 0.63 9.67 -24.32
CA HIS A 350 0.27 10.35 -23.08
C HIS A 350 1.31 10.09 -21.98
N VAL A 351 1.45 11.01 -21.02
CA VAL A 351 2.43 10.89 -19.93
C VAL A 351 1.83 11.44 -18.64
N THR A 352 1.83 10.61 -17.60
CA THR A 352 1.52 11.02 -16.22
C THR A 352 2.78 11.33 -15.45
N ILE A 353 3.76 10.41 -15.50
CA ILE A 353 5.05 10.55 -14.84
C ILE A 353 6.16 10.64 -15.89
N PRO A 354 6.86 11.79 -16.01
CA PRO A 354 7.92 11.95 -16.98
C PRO A 354 9.13 11.07 -16.64
N ARG A 355 9.84 10.60 -17.66
CA ARG A 355 11.00 9.71 -17.51
C ARG A 355 12.10 10.20 -16.56
N HIS A 356 12.21 11.51 -16.34
CA HIS A 356 13.20 12.08 -15.42
C HIS A 356 12.92 11.74 -13.96
N LEU A 357 11.68 11.35 -13.64
CA LEU A 357 11.25 10.90 -12.32
C LEU A 357 11.17 9.37 -12.21
N ARG A 358 11.72 8.63 -13.19
CA ARG A 358 11.79 7.17 -13.14
C ARG A 358 12.57 6.70 -11.92
N ASP A 359 12.09 5.63 -11.30
CA ASP A 359 12.75 4.99 -10.16
C ASP A 359 12.76 3.48 -10.36
N ILE A 360 12.01 2.68 -9.59
CA ILE A 360 11.91 1.24 -9.81
C ILE A 360 10.64 0.93 -10.59
N VAL A 361 10.74 0.11 -11.64
CA VAL A 361 9.58 -0.49 -12.31
C VAL A 361 9.48 -1.96 -11.92
N VAL A 362 8.32 -2.42 -11.49
CA VAL A 362 8.07 -3.80 -11.05
C VAL A 362 6.99 -4.43 -11.93
N THR A 363 7.31 -5.58 -12.53
CA THR A 363 6.35 -6.48 -13.17
C THR A 363 6.35 -7.83 -12.45
N GLU A 364 5.51 -8.74 -12.90
CA GLU A 364 5.49 -10.12 -12.44
C GLU A 364 6.77 -10.91 -12.72
N TYR A 365 7.69 -10.36 -13.53
CA TYR A 365 8.93 -11.00 -13.92
C TYR A 365 10.18 -10.41 -13.23
N GLY A 366 10.02 -9.33 -12.46
CA GLY A 366 11.13 -8.75 -11.70
C GLY A 366 10.96 -7.27 -11.39
N ALA A 367 12.03 -6.69 -10.86
CA ALA A 367 12.12 -5.27 -10.54
C ALA A 367 13.32 -4.64 -11.26
N ALA A 368 13.05 -3.68 -12.13
CA ALA A 368 14.02 -2.90 -12.88
C ALA A 368 14.33 -1.59 -12.14
N ASP A 369 15.54 -1.45 -11.58
CA ASP A 369 16.00 -0.18 -11.00
C ASP A 369 16.45 0.77 -12.13
N LEU A 370 15.79 1.91 -12.31
CA LEU A 370 16.04 2.83 -13.43
C LEU A 370 16.65 4.17 -12.99
N ARG A 371 16.71 4.44 -11.68
CA ARG A 371 17.14 5.74 -11.15
C ARG A 371 18.63 5.94 -11.44
N GLY A 372 18.96 7.11 -11.98
CA GLY A 372 20.33 7.49 -12.32
C GLY A 372 20.98 6.71 -13.47
N GLN A 373 20.24 5.80 -14.13
CA GLN A 373 20.77 5.00 -15.24
C GLN A 373 20.75 5.76 -16.57
N SER A 374 21.61 5.36 -17.50
CA SER A 374 21.57 5.84 -18.89
C SER A 374 20.33 5.30 -19.62
N ASP A 375 19.93 5.93 -20.73
CA ASP A 375 18.80 5.43 -21.52
C ASP A 375 19.02 3.99 -22.02
N SER A 376 20.25 3.63 -22.42
CA SER A 376 20.55 2.26 -22.87
C SER A 376 20.34 1.25 -21.74
N GLU A 377 20.84 1.53 -20.54
CA GLU A 377 20.68 0.64 -19.38
C GLU A 377 19.22 0.54 -18.92
N VAL A 378 18.45 1.64 -19.00
CA VAL A 378 17.01 1.61 -18.72
C VAL A 378 16.27 0.72 -19.70
N VAL A 379 16.55 0.84 -20.99
CA VAL A 379 15.93 0.00 -22.02
C VAL A 379 16.25 -1.48 -21.76
N LYS A 380 17.52 -1.82 -21.49
CA LYS A 380 17.93 -3.20 -21.18
C LYS A 380 17.18 -3.76 -19.98
N ARG A 381 17.09 -2.99 -18.88
CA ARG A 381 16.42 -3.40 -17.64
C ARG A 381 14.91 -3.55 -17.81
N LEU A 382 14.25 -2.66 -18.56
CA LEU A 382 12.82 -2.76 -18.84
C LEU A 382 12.49 -3.96 -19.73
N ILE A 383 13.31 -4.25 -20.74
CA ILE A 383 13.14 -5.45 -21.58
C ILE A 383 13.31 -6.73 -20.75
N ALA A 384 14.26 -6.74 -19.80
CA ALA A 384 14.50 -7.90 -18.92
C ALA A 384 13.30 -8.26 -18.02
N VAL A 385 12.42 -7.29 -17.73
CA VAL A 385 11.18 -7.50 -16.96
C VAL A 385 9.91 -7.44 -17.83
N ALA A 386 10.07 -7.39 -19.15
CA ALA A 386 8.95 -7.48 -20.10
C ALA A 386 8.56 -8.95 -20.35
N ASP A 387 7.34 -9.14 -20.84
CA ASP A 387 6.86 -10.46 -21.28
C ASP A 387 7.60 -10.91 -22.54
N SER A 388 8.04 -12.17 -22.57
CA SER A 388 8.92 -12.71 -23.62
C SER A 388 8.27 -12.71 -24.99
N ARG A 389 6.93 -12.73 -25.06
CA ARG A 389 6.19 -12.63 -26.32
C ARG A 389 6.38 -11.28 -27.03
N PHE A 390 6.88 -10.26 -26.33
CA PHE A 390 7.06 -8.90 -26.85
C PHE A 390 8.52 -8.40 -26.82
N GLN A 391 9.43 -9.11 -26.15
CA GLN A 391 10.83 -8.69 -25.98
C GLN A 391 11.56 -8.47 -27.32
N GLU A 392 11.38 -9.35 -28.31
CA GLU A 392 12.09 -9.24 -29.60
C GLU A 392 11.72 -7.96 -30.35
N GLU A 393 10.43 -7.61 -30.37
CA GLU A 393 9.94 -6.38 -31.00
C GLU A 393 10.45 -5.13 -30.26
N LEU A 394 10.46 -5.15 -28.93
CA LEU A 394 11.01 -4.08 -28.10
C LEU A 394 12.51 -3.85 -28.36
N ILE A 395 13.29 -4.92 -28.47
CA ILE A 395 14.71 -4.86 -28.83
C ILE A 395 14.89 -4.26 -30.22
N ARG A 396 14.09 -4.72 -31.21
CA ARG A 396 14.15 -4.22 -32.59
C ARG A 396 13.88 -2.72 -32.65
N GLN A 397 12.83 -2.25 -31.97
CA GLN A 397 12.49 -0.83 -31.89
C GLN A 397 13.61 -0.01 -31.25
N ALA A 398 14.19 -0.50 -30.15
CA ALA A 398 15.27 0.21 -29.47
C ALA A 398 16.58 0.29 -30.29
N LYS A 399 16.94 -0.79 -31.00
CA LYS A 399 18.09 -0.78 -31.94
C LYS A 399 17.86 0.20 -33.09
N ALA A 400 16.67 0.19 -33.68
CA ALA A 400 16.32 1.08 -34.79
C ALA A 400 16.44 2.58 -34.43
N HIS A 401 16.30 2.93 -33.15
CA HIS A 401 16.41 4.29 -32.64
C HIS A 401 17.75 4.57 -31.93
N GLY A 402 18.75 3.70 -32.07
CA GLY A 402 20.08 3.89 -31.49
C GLY A 402 20.11 3.91 -29.96
N LYS A 403 19.13 3.28 -29.30
CA LYS A 403 19.10 3.14 -27.83
C LYS A 403 19.70 1.83 -27.32
N LEU A 404 19.92 0.87 -28.22
CA LEU A 404 20.68 -0.35 -27.94
C LEU A 404 21.76 -0.54 -29.00
N GLU A 405 22.82 -1.22 -28.60
CA GLU A 405 23.91 -1.65 -29.46
C GLU A 405 23.39 -2.64 -30.51
N ALA A 406 23.93 -2.59 -31.73
CA ALA A 406 23.45 -3.42 -32.85
C ALA A 406 23.58 -4.93 -32.56
N ASP A 407 24.61 -5.31 -31.80
CA ASP A 407 24.94 -6.66 -31.37
C ASP A 407 24.35 -7.03 -29.99
N TYR A 408 23.58 -6.14 -29.35
CA TYR A 408 22.93 -6.47 -28.07
C TYR A 408 22.04 -7.72 -28.20
N VAL A 409 22.23 -8.66 -27.27
CA VAL A 409 21.41 -9.87 -27.12
C VAL A 409 20.88 -9.89 -25.69
N LEU A 410 19.58 -10.13 -25.54
CA LEU A 410 18.96 -10.30 -24.22
C LEU A 410 19.52 -11.58 -23.55
N PRO A 411 20.03 -11.50 -22.31
CA PRO A 411 20.51 -12.68 -21.60
C PRO A 411 19.45 -13.77 -21.46
N GLU A 412 19.85 -15.03 -21.63
CA GLU A 412 18.94 -16.20 -21.70
C GLU A 412 17.98 -16.30 -20.51
N ARG A 413 18.45 -15.97 -19.31
CA ARG A 413 17.64 -16.01 -18.07
C ARG A 413 16.37 -15.15 -18.11
N TYR A 414 16.27 -14.16 -19.00
CA TYR A 414 15.10 -13.29 -19.13
C TYR A 414 14.19 -13.66 -20.30
N ARG A 415 14.54 -14.68 -21.11
CA ARG A 415 13.82 -15.04 -22.34
C ARG A 415 12.62 -15.97 -22.12
N HIS A 416 12.35 -16.32 -20.86
CA HIS A 416 11.27 -17.22 -20.42
C HIS A 416 10.32 -16.54 -19.43
N ASN A 417 10.21 -15.22 -19.50
CA ASN A 417 9.19 -14.41 -18.85
C ASN A 417 7.83 -14.67 -19.51
N LEU A 418 7.17 -15.75 -19.11
CA LEU A 418 5.88 -16.20 -19.63
C LEU A 418 4.91 -16.49 -18.48
N PRO A 419 3.59 -16.27 -18.64
CA PRO A 419 2.61 -16.51 -17.59
C PRO A 419 2.60 -17.96 -17.10
N GLU A 420 2.81 -18.93 -18.00
CA GLU A 420 2.79 -20.36 -17.67
C GLU A 420 3.97 -20.73 -16.75
N MET A 421 5.16 -20.16 -17.02
CA MET A 421 6.34 -20.36 -16.19
C MET A 421 6.16 -19.75 -14.80
N LEU A 422 5.47 -18.60 -14.72
CA LEU A 422 5.17 -17.97 -13.44
C LEU A 422 4.16 -18.79 -12.63
N GLU A 423 3.09 -19.24 -13.27
CA GLU A 423 2.07 -20.07 -12.63
C GLU A 423 2.70 -21.37 -12.07
N GLU A 424 3.55 -22.04 -12.85
CA GLU A 424 4.27 -23.25 -12.41
C GLU A 424 5.10 -23.00 -11.13
N LYS A 425 5.78 -21.86 -11.06
CA LYS A 425 6.60 -21.49 -9.90
C LYS A 425 5.78 -21.13 -8.66
N LEU A 426 4.61 -20.50 -8.83
CA LEU A 426 3.78 -20.02 -7.73
C LEU A 426 2.73 -21.02 -7.26
N HIS A 427 2.31 -21.96 -8.12
CA HIS A 427 1.25 -22.93 -7.82
C HIS A 427 1.48 -23.74 -6.53
N PRO A 428 2.70 -24.27 -6.23
CA PRO A 428 2.93 -25.01 -4.99
C PRO A 428 2.67 -24.18 -3.72
N TRP A 429 2.95 -22.87 -3.77
CA TRP A 429 2.80 -21.97 -2.64
C TRP A 429 1.36 -21.50 -2.45
N ALA A 430 0.60 -21.40 -3.54
CA ALA A 430 -0.85 -21.22 -3.49
C ALA A 430 -1.53 -22.45 -2.85
N GLN A 431 -1.14 -23.67 -3.23
CA GLN A 431 -1.64 -24.91 -2.61
C GLN A 431 -1.28 -25.02 -1.12
N ALA A 432 -0.10 -24.53 -0.73
CA ALA A 432 0.33 -24.46 0.66
C ALA A 432 -0.40 -23.38 1.48
N GLY A 433 -1.29 -22.59 0.87
CA GLY A 433 -2.06 -21.54 1.54
C GLY A 433 -1.29 -20.25 1.83
N LEU A 434 -0.06 -20.12 1.32
CA LEU A 434 0.74 -18.89 1.49
C LEU A 434 0.32 -17.79 0.52
N LEU A 435 -0.14 -18.17 -0.68
CA LEU A 435 -0.61 -17.25 -1.74
C LEU A 435 -2.06 -17.58 -2.15
N PRO A 436 -3.05 -17.48 -1.23
CA PRO A 436 -4.43 -17.87 -1.51
C PRO A 436 -5.14 -16.93 -2.51
N ASP A 437 -6.17 -17.39 -3.22
CA ASP A 437 -6.92 -16.55 -4.16
C ASP A 437 -7.52 -15.27 -3.51
N PHE A 438 -7.90 -15.35 -2.24
CA PHE A 438 -8.52 -14.27 -1.47
C PHE A 438 -7.87 -14.19 -0.07
N PRO A 439 -6.69 -13.58 0.08
CA PRO A 439 -5.94 -13.60 1.34
C PRO A 439 -6.69 -12.96 2.51
N PHE A 440 -7.60 -12.04 2.23
CA PHE A 440 -8.36 -11.30 3.24
C PHE A 440 -9.86 -11.53 3.14
N GLY A 441 -10.27 -12.70 2.63
CA GLY A 441 -11.67 -13.06 2.44
C GLY A 441 -12.32 -12.39 1.23
N THR A 442 -13.61 -12.63 1.04
CA THR A 442 -14.42 -12.06 -0.05
C THR A 442 -15.86 -11.91 0.44
N ASP A 443 -16.50 -10.80 0.08
CA ASP A 443 -17.93 -10.56 0.38
C ASP A 443 -18.85 -11.45 -0.48
N LEU A 444 -18.30 -12.12 -1.50
CA LEU A 444 -19.02 -13.09 -2.33
C LEU A 444 -19.18 -14.41 -1.57
N THR A 445 -20.41 -14.92 -1.49
CA THR A 445 -20.65 -16.28 -0.99
C THR A 445 -20.05 -17.33 -1.93
N GLU A 446 -19.91 -18.59 -1.47
CA GLU A 446 -19.39 -19.68 -2.33
C GLU A 446 -20.18 -19.83 -3.64
N ASP A 447 -21.50 -19.64 -3.56
CA ASP A 447 -22.39 -19.58 -4.71
C ASP A 447 -22.09 -18.41 -5.66
N GLU A 448 -21.89 -17.20 -5.12
CA GLU A 448 -21.53 -16.03 -5.93
C GLU A 448 -20.16 -16.18 -6.61
N LEU A 449 -19.19 -16.82 -5.93
CA LEU A 449 -17.91 -17.15 -6.52
C LEU A 449 -18.04 -18.13 -7.69
N HIS A 450 -18.89 -19.16 -7.57
CA HIS A 450 -19.20 -20.07 -8.66
C HIS A 450 -19.87 -19.34 -9.84
N ILE A 451 -20.87 -18.50 -9.55
CA ILE A 451 -21.57 -17.69 -10.55
C ILE A 451 -20.58 -16.77 -11.29
N VAL A 452 -19.72 -16.05 -10.57
CA VAL A 452 -18.73 -15.14 -11.16
C VAL A 452 -17.73 -15.89 -12.06
N ARG A 453 -17.29 -17.09 -11.67
CA ARG A 453 -16.41 -17.93 -12.51
C ARG A 453 -17.12 -18.36 -13.81
N ALA A 454 -18.35 -18.82 -13.71
CA ALA A 454 -19.16 -19.20 -14.87
C ALA A 454 -19.39 -18.01 -15.81
N LEU A 455 -19.72 -16.83 -15.27
CA LEU A 455 -19.91 -15.60 -16.03
C LEU A 455 -18.62 -15.11 -16.71
N LYS A 456 -17.46 -15.24 -16.06
CA LYS A 456 -16.17 -14.88 -16.69
C LYS A 456 -15.85 -15.78 -17.88
N ARG A 457 -16.04 -17.10 -17.74
CA ARG A 457 -15.88 -18.05 -18.86
C ARG A 457 -16.83 -17.73 -20.00
N LEU A 458 -18.08 -17.42 -19.68
CA LEU A 458 -19.08 -17.02 -20.66
C LEU A 458 -18.69 -15.73 -21.38
N LYS A 459 -18.25 -14.71 -20.64
CA LYS A 459 -17.80 -13.42 -21.20
C LYS A 459 -16.60 -13.62 -22.15
N HIS A 460 -15.62 -14.43 -21.76
CA HIS A 460 -14.50 -14.81 -22.62
C HIS A 460 -14.99 -15.50 -23.90
N ALA A 461 -15.82 -16.53 -23.77
CA ALA A 461 -16.37 -17.24 -24.92
C ALA A 461 -17.17 -16.31 -25.84
N THR A 462 -17.95 -15.35 -25.31
CA THR A 462 -18.68 -14.38 -26.16
C THR A 462 -17.77 -13.45 -26.96
N GLN A 463 -16.52 -13.28 -26.54
CA GLN A 463 -15.50 -12.51 -27.26
C GLN A 463 -14.72 -13.37 -28.28
N HIS A 464 -14.90 -14.70 -28.26
CA HIS A 464 -14.23 -15.66 -29.14
C HIS A 464 -15.25 -16.56 -29.90
N PRO A 465 -15.54 -16.27 -31.19
CA PRO A 465 -16.63 -16.91 -31.93
C PRO A 465 -16.60 -18.46 -31.98
N GLY A 466 -15.40 -19.05 -32.03
CA GLY A 466 -15.23 -20.52 -32.07
C GLY A 466 -15.53 -21.21 -30.72
N GLU A 467 -15.14 -20.59 -29.61
CA GLU A 467 -15.46 -21.10 -28.26
C GLU A 467 -16.96 -20.97 -27.96
N LEU A 468 -17.57 -19.85 -28.37
CA LEU A 468 -19.01 -19.64 -28.22
C LEU A 468 -19.83 -20.71 -28.95
N LEU A 469 -19.44 -21.06 -30.19
CA LEU A 469 -20.10 -22.09 -30.97
C LEU A 469 -19.98 -23.47 -30.30
N THR A 470 -18.79 -23.79 -29.78
CA THR A 470 -18.53 -25.05 -29.08
C THR A 470 -19.35 -25.15 -27.79
N MET A 471 -19.44 -24.07 -27.02
CA MET A 471 -20.29 -23.99 -25.83
C MET A 471 -21.77 -24.12 -26.16
N ALA A 472 -22.24 -23.46 -27.22
CA ALA A 472 -23.64 -23.53 -27.64
C ALA A 472 -24.05 -24.95 -28.09
N ILE A 473 -23.17 -25.66 -28.82
CA ILE A 473 -23.41 -27.05 -29.24
C ILE A 473 -23.46 -27.99 -28.03
N LYS A 474 -22.51 -27.88 -27.10
CA LYS A 474 -22.55 -28.65 -25.84
C LYS A 474 -23.82 -28.38 -25.04
N SER A 475 -24.26 -27.12 -25.00
CA SER A 475 -25.48 -26.71 -24.29
C SER A 475 -26.78 -27.22 -24.89
N LEU A 476 -26.77 -27.71 -26.14
CA LEU A 476 -27.91 -28.37 -26.76
C LEU A 476 -27.98 -29.86 -26.39
N TRP A 477 -26.85 -30.46 -25.99
CA TRP A 477 -26.72 -31.89 -25.70
C TRP A 477 -26.77 -32.19 -24.20
N GLU A 478 -26.35 -31.26 -23.35
CA GLU A 478 -26.44 -31.35 -21.89
C GLU A 478 -27.67 -30.59 -21.36
N THR A 479 -28.60 -31.31 -20.73
CA THR A 479 -29.74 -30.76 -19.98
C THR A 479 -29.36 -30.58 -18.51
N LYS A 480 -28.49 -29.62 -18.21
CA LYS A 480 -28.28 -29.15 -16.84
C LYS A 480 -29.14 -27.91 -16.58
N GLU A 481 -29.78 -27.87 -15.42
CA GLU A 481 -30.48 -26.69 -14.93
C GLU A 481 -29.61 -25.98 -13.90
N ALA A 482 -29.49 -24.65 -14.02
CA ALA A 482 -28.79 -23.85 -13.03
C ALA A 482 -29.59 -23.85 -11.71
N PRO A 483 -28.94 -23.96 -10.54
CA PRO A 483 -29.64 -23.89 -9.26
C PRO A 483 -30.49 -22.63 -9.15
N LEU A 484 -31.73 -22.76 -8.66
CA LEU A 484 -32.67 -21.64 -8.51
C LEU A 484 -32.09 -20.43 -7.76
N PRO A 485 -31.31 -20.60 -6.66
CA PRO A 485 -30.68 -19.47 -5.97
C PRO A 485 -29.72 -18.65 -6.85
N TYR A 486 -29.13 -19.26 -7.88
CA TYR A 486 -28.17 -18.60 -8.78
C TYR A 486 -28.91 -17.77 -9.83
N LEU A 487 -30.06 -18.29 -10.26
CA LEU A 487 -30.95 -17.63 -11.20
C LEU A 487 -31.63 -16.43 -10.55
N GLU A 488 -32.07 -16.53 -9.30
CA GLU A 488 -32.64 -15.42 -8.53
C GLU A 488 -31.65 -14.27 -8.37
N ARG A 489 -30.40 -14.58 -8.00
CA ARG A 489 -29.32 -13.58 -7.84
C ARG A 489 -28.92 -12.86 -9.13
N LEU A 490 -29.06 -13.51 -10.28
CA LEU A 490 -28.80 -12.91 -11.58
C LEU A 490 -30.01 -12.20 -12.19
N GLY A 491 -31.17 -12.20 -11.52
CA GLY A 491 -32.42 -11.71 -12.11
C GLY A 491 -32.89 -12.56 -13.30
N LEU A 492 -32.49 -13.83 -13.37
CA LEU A 492 -32.81 -14.81 -14.41
C LEU A 492 -33.79 -15.90 -13.93
N ALA A 493 -34.32 -15.78 -12.71
CA ALA A 493 -35.34 -16.67 -12.17
C ALA A 493 -36.59 -16.64 -13.04
N GLU A 494 -37.08 -15.44 -13.33
CA GLU A 494 -38.14 -15.18 -14.31
C GLU A 494 -37.51 -14.71 -15.63
N THR A 495 -37.50 -15.58 -16.63
CA THR A 495 -36.97 -15.22 -17.97
C THR A 495 -38.03 -14.49 -18.78
N HIS A 496 -37.80 -13.22 -19.09
CA HIS A 496 -38.74 -12.39 -19.85
C HIS A 496 -38.33 -12.19 -21.32
N SER A 497 -37.11 -12.60 -21.73
CA SER A 497 -36.65 -12.50 -23.12
C SER A 497 -35.91 -13.75 -23.61
N PHE A 498 -35.87 -13.94 -24.94
CA PHE A 498 -35.08 -15.01 -25.60
C PHE A 498 -33.58 -14.92 -25.27
N LYS A 499 -33.06 -13.70 -25.06
CA LYS A 499 -31.67 -13.47 -24.66
C LYS A 499 -31.40 -13.99 -23.25
N ASP A 500 -32.33 -13.75 -22.33
CA ASP A 500 -32.21 -14.20 -20.93
C ASP A 500 -32.33 -15.72 -20.82
N ALA A 501 -33.22 -16.33 -21.61
CA ALA A 501 -33.32 -17.79 -21.71
C ALA A 501 -32.04 -18.44 -22.28
N PHE A 502 -31.40 -17.77 -23.25
CA PHE A 502 -30.12 -18.22 -23.82
C PHE A 502 -28.96 -18.09 -22.82
N VAL A 503 -28.85 -16.95 -22.13
CA VAL A 503 -27.84 -16.73 -21.07
C VAL A 503 -28.04 -17.70 -19.91
N LYS A 504 -29.29 -17.93 -19.47
CA LYS A 504 -29.65 -18.90 -18.44
C LYS A 504 -29.18 -20.32 -18.78
N ARG A 505 -29.37 -20.75 -20.03
CA ARG A 505 -28.97 -22.09 -20.50
C ARG A 505 -27.46 -22.25 -20.65
N LEU A 506 -26.78 -21.20 -21.11
CA LEU A 506 -25.31 -21.19 -21.17
C LEU A 506 -24.67 -21.13 -19.79
N LEU A 507 -25.27 -20.41 -18.83
CA LEU A 507 -24.83 -20.39 -17.45
C LEU A 507 -24.94 -21.78 -16.83
N ALA A 508 -26.09 -22.46 -16.99
CA ALA A 508 -26.34 -23.79 -16.44
C ALA A 508 -25.31 -24.86 -16.85
N ASN A 509 -24.75 -24.74 -18.05
CA ASN A 509 -23.73 -25.66 -18.57
C ASN A 509 -22.28 -25.25 -18.22
N ASN A 510 -22.09 -24.07 -17.64
CA ASN A 510 -20.80 -23.53 -17.22
C ASN A 510 -20.63 -23.40 -15.70
N LEU A 511 -21.68 -23.78 -14.94
CA LEU A 511 -21.67 -23.88 -13.48
C LEU A 511 -20.92 -25.10 -12.99
#